data_AF-A0A821QZQ7-F1
#
_entry.id   AF-A0A821QZQ7-F1
#
_cell.length_a   1.000
_cell.length_b   1.000
_cell.length_c   1.000
_cell.angle_alpha   90.00
_cell.angle_beta   90.00
_cell.angle_gamma   90.00
#
_symmetry.space_group_name_H-M   'P 1'
#
loop_
_entity.id
_entity.type
_entity.pdbx_description
1 polymer ?
#
loop_
_entity_poly.entity_id
_entity_poly.type
_entity_poly.pdbx_seq_one_letter_code
_entity_poly.pdbx_strand_id
1 'polypeptide(L)'
;MPACFPAKTDTYEGATSVTTGWGTFFPDESPDTSRKEMGIRVLTEADCVKKFGANMLNTTTQICAGATGIVLNMYQGNSGDPLLVEHSNGLWYLAGLASW
;
A
#
# COMPACT_ATOMS: atom_id res chain seq x y z
N MET A 1 -14.30 2.54 -13.74
CA MET A 1 -13.17 3.26 -14.38
C MET A 1 -11.88 2.56 -13.94
N PRO A 2 -10.94 2.24 -14.84
CA PRO A 2 -9.68 1.61 -14.45
C PRO A 2 -8.73 2.62 -13.80
N ALA A 3 -7.82 2.12 -12.96
CA ALA A 3 -6.66 2.88 -12.52
C ALA A 3 -5.61 2.98 -13.63
N CYS A 4 -4.76 3.99 -13.58
CA CYS A 4 -3.64 4.17 -14.49
C CYS A 4 -2.45 3.31 -14.06
N PHE A 5 -1.63 2.92 -15.03
CA PHE A 5 -0.30 2.37 -14.73
C PHE A 5 0.72 3.51 -14.55
N PRO A 6 1.68 3.36 -13.62
CA PRO A 6 2.84 4.25 -13.52
C PRO A 6 3.67 4.27 -14.81
N ALA A 7 4.38 5.36 -15.04
CA ALA A 7 5.55 5.33 -15.91
C ALA A 7 6.68 4.54 -15.23
N LYS A 8 7.59 3.96 -16.02
CA LYS A 8 8.73 3.18 -15.50
C LYS A 8 9.69 3.97 -14.61
N THR A 9 9.64 5.31 -14.70
CA THR A 9 10.50 6.23 -13.96
C THR A 9 9.82 6.81 -12.73
N ASP A 10 8.53 6.51 -12.51
CA ASP A 10 7.80 7.07 -11.37
C ASP A 10 8.30 6.44 -10.08
N THR A 11 8.52 7.28 -9.07
CA THR A 11 8.82 6.87 -7.70
C THR A 11 7.76 7.43 -6.78
N TYR A 12 7.37 6.63 -5.78
CA TYR A 12 6.26 6.96 -4.90
C TYR A 12 6.69 7.15 -3.45
N GLU A 13 7.99 7.13 -3.14
CA GLU A 13 8.48 7.26 -1.76
C GLU A 13 7.93 8.53 -1.08
N GLY A 14 7.35 8.37 0.11
CA GLY A 14 6.76 9.47 0.87
C GLY A 14 5.39 9.95 0.37
N ALA A 15 4.91 9.44 -0.77
CA ALA A 15 3.61 9.80 -1.32
C ALA A 15 2.48 9.40 -0.38
N THR A 16 1.43 10.24 -0.34
CA THR A 16 0.17 9.86 0.29
C THR A 16 -0.55 8.93 -0.66
N SER A 17 -1.01 7.80 -0.13
CA SER A 17 -1.64 6.75 -0.90
C SER A 17 -2.89 6.24 -0.19
N VAL A 18 -3.72 5.55 -0.95
CA VAL A 18 -4.93 4.92 -0.46
C VAL A 18 -4.90 3.46 -0.85
N THR A 19 -5.25 2.59 0.08
CA THR A 19 -5.55 1.19 -0.21
C THR A 19 -7.03 0.94 -0.03
N THR A 20 -7.61 0.12 -0.90
CA THR A 20 -9.03 -0.25 -0.82
C THR A 20 -9.18 -1.75 -0.97
N GLY A 21 -10.07 -2.37 -0.21
CA GLY A 21 -10.29 -3.81 -0.31
C GLY A 21 -11.39 -4.33 0.61
N TRP A 22 -11.53 -5.65 0.64
CA TRP A 22 -12.46 -6.36 1.51
C TRP A 22 -11.76 -7.09 2.65
N GLY A 23 -10.44 -6.96 2.74
CA GLY A 23 -9.67 -7.55 3.80
C GLY A 23 -9.92 -6.93 5.17
N THR A 24 -9.28 -7.52 6.16
CA THR A 24 -9.29 -7.07 7.54
C THR A 24 -8.02 -6.28 7.84
N PHE A 25 -8.13 -5.19 8.58
CA PHE A 25 -7.00 -4.34 8.97
C PHE A 25 -6.60 -4.48 10.44
N PHE A 26 -7.31 -5.33 11.18
CA PHE A 26 -7.00 -5.69 12.55
C PHE A 26 -7.04 -7.21 12.74
N PRO A 27 -6.28 -7.77 13.71
CA PRO A 27 -6.23 -9.22 13.95
C PRO A 27 -7.60 -9.85 14.24
N ASP A 28 -8.45 -9.14 14.98
CA ASP A 28 -9.74 -9.66 15.49
C ASP A 28 -10.96 -9.04 14.76
N GLU A 29 -10.73 -8.40 13.62
CA GLU A 29 -11.81 -7.85 12.82
C GLU A 29 -12.59 -8.97 12.12
N SER A 30 -13.91 -8.97 12.27
CA SER A 30 -14.77 -9.89 11.52
C SER A 30 -14.78 -9.52 10.04
N PRO A 31 -14.72 -10.51 9.12
CA PRO A 31 -14.91 -10.25 7.70
C PRO A 31 -16.24 -9.52 7.46
N ASP A 32 -16.19 -8.48 6.62
CA ASP A 32 -17.35 -7.71 6.22
C ASP A 32 -17.47 -7.72 4.69
N THR A 33 -18.69 -7.60 4.19
CA THR A 33 -19.02 -7.43 2.77
C THR A 33 -18.78 -5.99 2.28
N SER A 34 -18.64 -5.03 3.20
CA SER A 34 -18.34 -3.65 2.87
C SER A 34 -16.90 -3.48 2.38
N ARG A 35 -16.72 -2.74 1.28
CA ARG A 35 -15.39 -2.30 0.84
C ARG A 35 -14.86 -1.24 1.80
N LYS A 36 -13.64 -1.42 2.28
CA LYS A 36 -12.92 -0.50 3.15
C LYS A 36 -11.92 0.31 2.36
N GLU A 37 -11.59 1.48 2.89
CA GLU A 37 -10.61 2.40 2.32
C GLU A 37 -9.73 2.91 3.46
N MET A 38 -8.43 3.02 3.19
CA MET A 38 -7.47 3.50 4.18
C MET A 38 -6.40 4.38 3.53
N GLY A 39 -6.25 5.58 4.08
CA GLY A 39 -5.12 6.46 3.79
C GLY A 39 -3.85 5.98 4.49
N ILE A 40 -2.81 5.71 3.71
CA ILE A 40 -1.48 5.34 4.18
C ILE A 40 -0.42 6.16 3.44
N ARG A 41 0.85 5.95 3.75
CA ARG A 41 1.95 6.53 2.99
C ARG A 41 2.87 5.44 2.49
N VAL A 42 3.41 5.66 1.30
CA VAL A 42 4.52 4.88 0.80
C VAL A 42 5.77 5.26 1.62
N LEU A 43 6.45 4.25 2.14
CA LEU A 43 7.66 4.43 2.94
C LEU A 43 8.87 4.57 2.02
N THR A 44 9.94 5.19 2.55
CA THR A 44 11.23 5.16 1.88
C THR A 44 11.82 3.75 1.95
N GLU A 45 12.67 3.39 0.98
CA GLU A 45 13.43 2.14 1.00
C GLU A 45 14.22 1.97 2.32
N ALA A 46 14.81 3.07 2.83
CA ALA A 46 15.53 3.05 4.09
C ALA A 46 14.63 2.68 5.29
N ASP A 47 13.42 3.25 5.35
CA ASP A 47 12.45 2.93 6.41
C ASP A 47 11.93 1.50 6.29
N CYS A 48 11.69 1.02 5.07
CA CYS A 48 11.36 -0.37 4.78
C CYS A 48 12.43 -1.33 5.31
N VAL A 49 13.68 -1.11 4.89
CA VAL A 49 14.82 -1.95 5.27
C VAL A 49 15.05 -1.91 6.77
N LYS A 50 14.87 -0.76 7.42
CA LYS A 50 14.97 -0.63 8.87
C LYS A 50 13.88 -1.42 9.60
N LYS A 51 12.67 -1.50 9.05
CA LYS A 51 11.52 -2.19 9.68
C LYS A 51 11.54 -3.70 9.44
N PHE A 52 11.85 -4.15 8.23
CA PHE A 52 11.71 -5.56 7.82
C PHE A 52 13.05 -6.28 7.63
N GLY A 53 14.15 -5.54 7.50
CA GLY A 53 15.48 -6.08 7.20
C GLY A 53 15.73 -6.24 5.70
N ALA A 54 16.98 -6.01 5.29
CA ALA A 54 17.36 -6.03 3.87
C ALA A 54 17.19 -7.40 3.20
N ASN A 55 17.28 -8.50 3.95
CA ASN A 55 17.15 -9.86 3.40
C ASN A 55 15.70 -10.24 3.08
N MET A 56 14.74 -9.52 3.67
CA MET A 56 13.32 -9.83 3.55
C MET A 56 12.64 -9.02 2.44
N LEU A 57 13.28 -7.95 1.94
CA LEU A 57 12.69 -7.04 0.96
C LEU A 57 13.51 -7.04 -0.33
N ASN A 58 12.85 -7.25 -1.48
CA ASN A 58 13.43 -7.00 -2.80
C ASN A 58 13.05 -5.59 -3.27
N THR A 59 13.93 -4.62 -3.05
CA THR A 59 13.71 -3.19 -3.34
C THR A 59 13.57 -2.87 -4.83
N THR A 60 13.92 -3.82 -5.72
CA THR A 60 13.73 -3.66 -7.16
C THR A 60 12.27 -3.92 -7.59
N THR A 61 11.52 -4.69 -6.80
CA THR A 61 10.15 -5.11 -7.14
C THR A 61 9.12 -4.83 -6.05
N GLN A 62 9.57 -4.38 -4.88
CA GLN A 62 8.73 -4.16 -3.71
C GLN A 62 8.91 -2.75 -3.16
N ILE A 63 7.80 -2.20 -2.72
CA ILE A 63 7.69 -0.96 -1.95
C ILE A 63 6.92 -1.28 -0.68
N CYS A 64 7.11 -0.51 0.40
CA CYS A 64 6.27 -0.65 1.59
C CYS A 64 5.35 0.55 1.71
N ALA A 65 4.21 0.33 2.34
CA ALA A 65 3.32 1.38 2.76
C ALA A 65 2.89 1.15 4.21
N GLY A 66 2.56 2.23 4.91
CA GLY A 66 2.08 2.15 6.28
C GLY A 66 1.59 3.50 6.80
N ALA A 67 0.92 3.46 7.94
CA ALA A 67 0.51 4.64 8.69
C ALA A 67 1.46 4.88 9.87
N THR A 68 1.75 6.15 10.16
CA THR A 68 2.42 6.55 11.40
C THR A 68 1.44 6.56 12.56
N GLY A 69 1.78 5.90 13.67
CA GLY A 69 1.06 6.03 14.94
C GLY A 69 -0.14 5.09 15.17
N ILE A 70 -0.54 4.29 14.17
CA ILE A 70 -1.56 3.24 14.36
C ILE A 70 -0.98 1.90 13.93
N VAL A 71 -1.20 0.85 14.73
CA VAL A 71 -0.88 -0.54 14.38
C VAL A 71 -1.95 -1.09 13.43
N LEU A 72 -2.11 -0.45 12.27
CA LEU A 72 -2.92 -0.93 11.17
C LEU A 72 -2.01 -1.69 10.23
N ASN A 73 -2.24 -2.99 10.10
CA ASN A 73 -1.56 -3.82 9.13
C ASN A 73 -2.59 -4.45 8.21
N MET A 74 -2.20 -4.71 6.97
CA MET A 74 -2.98 -5.58 6.10
C MET A 74 -2.93 -6.99 6.69
N TYR A 75 -4.07 -7.51 7.16
CA TYR A 75 -4.20 -8.89 7.62
C TYR A 75 -4.86 -9.75 6.53
N GLN A 76 -5.83 -10.59 6.89
CA GLN A 76 -6.43 -11.56 5.99
C GLN A 76 -7.24 -10.88 4.89
N GLY A 77 -7.12 -11.41 3.67
CA GLY A 77 -7.93 -10.99 2.53
C GLY A 77 -7.52 -9.69 1.85
N ASN A 78 -6.38 -9.08 2.24
CA ASN A 78 -5.89 -7.86 1.57
C ASN A 78 -4.92 -8.15 0.42
N SER A 79 -4.51 -9.40 0.18
CA SER A 79 -3.56 -9.70 -0.90
C SER A 79 -4.16 -9.35 -2.25
N GLY A 80 -3.43 -8.56 -3.05
CA GLY A 80 -3.91 -8.02 -4.31
C GLY A 80 -4.70 -6.70 -4.20
N ASP A 81 -4.93 -6.18 -2.99
CA ASP A 81 -5.51 -4.86 -2.83
C ASP A 81 -4.60 -3.79 -3.48
N PRO A 82 -5.17 -2.84 -4.23
CA PRO A 82 -4.40 -1.82 -4.93
C PRO A 82 -3.87 -0.78 -3.95
N LEU A 83 -2.59 -0.44 -4.10
CA LEU A 83 -2.00 0.77 -3.54
C LEU A 83 -2.11 1.89 -4.57
N LEU A 84 -3.01 2.83 -4.32
CA LEU A 84 -3.38 3.90 -5.25
C LEU A 84 -2.77 5.23 -4.82
N VAL A 85 -2.20 5.96 -5.78
CA VAL A 85 -1.68 7.32 -5.59
C VAL A 85 -2.38 8.25 -6.55
N GLU A 86 -2.93 9.35 -6.05
CA GLU A 86 -3.51 10.40 -6.87
C GLU A 86 -2.41 11.35 -7.38
N HIS A 87 -2.37 11.56 -8.69
CA HIS A 87 -1.45 12.51 -9.33
C HIS A 87 -2.11 13.89 -9.47
N SER A 88 -1.30 14.91 -9.75
CA SER A 88 -1.77 16.30 -9.95
C SER A 88 -2.76 16.48 -11.12
N ASN A 89 -2.84 15.51 -12.03
CA ASN A 89 -3.83 15.47 -13.11
C ASN A 89 -5.20 14.91 -12.66
N GLY A 90 -5.37 14.58 -11.38
CA GLY A 90 -6.60 14.02 -10.81
C GLY A 90 -6.84 12.55 -11.16
N LEU A 91 -5.84 11.87 -11.72
CA LEU A 91 -5.92 10.43 -12.03
C LEU A 91 -5.24 9.61 -10.92
N TRP A 92 -5.77 8.41 -10.71
CA TRP A 92 -5.26 7.45 -9.74
C TRP A 92 -4.37 6.42 -10.41
N TYR A 93 -3.17 6.24 -9.86
CA TYR A 93 -2.16 5.33 -10.38
C TYR A 93 -1.96 4.15 -9.44
N LEU A 94 -1.85 2.95 -10.01
CA LEU A 94 -1.57 1.72 -9.29
C LEU A 94 -0.07 1.62 -9.00
N ALA A 95 0.36 2.15 -7.86
CA ALA A 95 1.76 2.13 -7.43
C ALA A 95 2.22 0.73 -7.00
N GLY A 96 1.31 -0.12 -6.53
CA GLY A 96 1.64 -1.47 -6.11
C GLY A 96 0.41 -2.31 -5.78
N LEU A 97 0.66 -3.56 -5.42
CA LEU A 97 -0.34 -4.51 -4.94
C LEU A 97 0.09 -5.03 -3.58
N ALA A 98 -0.87 -5.10 -2.66
CA ALA A 98 -0.66 -5.63 -1.33
C ALA A 98 -0.21 -7.10 -1.37
N SER A 99 0.78 -7.42 -0.54
CA SER A 99 1.42 -8.74 -0.50
C SER A 99 1.48 -9.29 0.93
N TRP A 100 2.48 -8.89 1.71
CA TRP A 100 2.72 -9.31 3.09
C TRP A 100 3.44 -8.22 3.89
#